data_AF-A0A235AET5-F1
#
_entry.id   AF-A0A235AET5-F1
#
_cell.length_a   1.000
_cell.length_b   1.000
_cell.length_c   1.000
_cell.angle_alpha   90.00
_cell.angle_beta   90.00
_cell.angle_gamma   90.00
#
_symmetry.space_group_name_H-M   'P 1'
#
loop_
_entity.id
_entity.type
_entity.pdbx_description
1 polymer ?
#
loop_
_entity_poly.entity_id
_entity_poly.type
_entity_poly.pdbx_seq_one_letter_code
_entity_poly.pdbx_strand_id
1 'polypeptide(L)'
;MTDDAAAAPTMILARLSVERESLLGAAFIGLGAVGLAIAVIALAFSPSLRLPVLVGVGAGAVLLVHGILRRSAAARAAAALDRLQSAPASASR
;
A
#
# COMPACT_ATOMS: atom_id res chain seq x y z
N MET A 1 0.62 -6.41 36.86
CA MET A 1 1.83 -6.28 36.00
C MET A 1 1.82 -7.24 34.80
N THR A 2 0.68 -7.79 34.39
CA THR A 2 0.59 -8.84 33.34
C THR A 2 -0.05 -8.37 32.04
N ASP A 3 -0.77 -7.24 32.01
CA ASP A 3 -1.51 -6.81 30.82
C ASP A 3 -0.61 -6.21 29.72
N ASP A 4 0.47 -5.50 30.07
CA ASP A 4 1.41 -4.94 29.09
C ASP A 4 2.18 -6.03 28.31
N ALA A 5 2.49 -7.15 28.96
CA ALA A 5 3.18 -8.27 28.34
C ALA A 5 2.30 -9.04 27.34
N ALA A 6 0.98 -9.05 27.56
CA ALA A 6 0.00 -9.68 26.67
C ALA A 6 -0.35 -8.80 25.45
N ALA A 7 -0.17 -7.48 25.53
CA ALA A 7 -0.42 -6.55 24.43
C ALA A 7 0.73 -6.47 23.40
N ALA A 8 1.97 -6.78 23.83
CA ALA A 8 3.16 -6.70 22.97
C ALA A 8 3.10 -7.58 21.69
N PRO A 9 2.62 -8.85 21.72
CA PRO A 9 2.50 -9.67 20.52
C PRO A 9 1.49 -9.11 19.52
N THR A 10 0.34 -8.62 20.01
CA THR A 10 -0.71 -8.01 19.17
C THR A 10 -0.19 -6.76 18.47
N MET A 11 0.66 -5.98 19.15
CA MET A 11 1.26 -4.78 18.59
C MET A 11 2.30 -5.10 17.51
N ILE A 12 3.11 -6.14 17.70
CA ILE A 12 4.05 -6.64 16.69
C ILE A 12 3.29 -7.13 15.44
N LEU A 13 2.22 -7.90 15.63
CA LEU A 13 1.37 -8.37 14.53
C LEU A 13 0.72 -7.20 13.79
N ALA A 14 0.26 -6.17 14.50
CA ALA A 14 -0.32 -4.97 13.89
C ALA A 14 0.72 -4.24 13.02
N ARG A 15 1.96 -4.07 13.50
CA ARG A 15 3.03 -3.47 12.69
C ARG A 15 3.39 -4.30 11.46
N LEU A 16 3.55 -5.62 11.61
CA LEU A 16 3.83 -6.52 10.48
C LEU A 16 2.70 -6.50 9.44
N SER A 17 1.45 -6.41 9.88
CA SER A 17 0.29 -6.28 8.98
C SER A 17 0.35 -4.97 8.19
N VAL A 18 0.69 -3.87 8.85
CA VAL A 18 0.86 -2.56 8.19
C VAL A 18 2.03 -2.57 7.20
N GLU A 19 3.16 -3.16 7.59
CA GLU A 19 4.34 -3.33 6.72
C GLU A 19 3.97 -4.11 5.45
N ARG A 20 3.29 -5.25 5.63
CA ARG A 20 2.79 -6.09 4.54
C ARG A 20 1.88 -5.30 3.60
N GLU A 21 0.98 -4.49 4.16
CA GLU A 21 0.05 -3.70 3.35
C GLU A 21 0.74 -2.60 2.54
N SER A 22 1.77 -1.97 3.13
CA SER A 22 2.64 -1.02 2.45
C SER A 22 3.40 -1.69 1.29
N LEU A 23 3.96 -2.89 1.52
CA LEU A 23 4.67 -3.67 0.50
C LEU A 23 3.75 -4.10 -0.65
N LEU A 24 2.54 -4.57 -0.34
CA LEU A 24 1.55 -4.87 -1.36
C LEU A 24 1.20 -3.62 -2.16
N GLY A 25 0.98 -2.49 -1.49
CA GLY A 25 0.77 -1.20 -2.15
C GLY A 25 1.89 -0.85 -3.13
N ALA A 26 3.15 -1.02 -2.71
CA ALA A 26 4.32 -0.81 -3.58
C ALA A 26 4.36 -1.79 -4.78
N ALA A 27 3.99 -3.06 -4.58
CA ALA A 27 3.92 -4.05 -5.66
C ALA A 27 2.86 -3.68 -6.70
N PHE A 28 1.68 -3.22 -6.27
CA PHE A 28 0.64 -2.72 -7.17
C PHE A 28 1.10 -1.50 -7.97
N ILE A 29 1.81 -0.57 -7.32
CA ILE A 29 2.40 0.59 -8.00
C ILE A 29 3.41 0.14 -9.06
N GLY A 30 4.33 -0.76 -8.69
CA GLY A 30 5.33 -1.29 -9.61
C GLY A 30 4.70 -1.99 -10.81
N LEU A 31 3.73 -2.88 -10.58
CA LEU A 31 3.02 -3.60 -11.63
C LEU A 31 2.26 -2.64 -12.56
N GLY A 32 1.57 -1.66 -11.99
CA GLY A 32 0.86 -0.63 -12.76
C GLY A 32 1.81 0.20 -13.62
N ALA A 33 2.96 0.62 -13.08
CA ALA A 33 3.97 1.39 -13.81
C ALA A 33 4.58 0.59 -14.97
N VAL A 34 4.94 -0.68 -14.73
CA VAL A 34 5.47 -1.58 -15.78
C VAL A 34 4.43 -1.80 -16.87
N GLY A 35 3.17 -2.07 -16.50
CA GLY A 35 2.07 -2.22 -17.46
C GLY A 35 1.86 -0.96 -18.30
N LEU A 36 1.93 0.22 -17.68
CA LEU A 36 1.82 1.50 -18.38
C LEU A 36 2.96 1.69 -19.38
N ALA A 37 4.20 1.39 -18.99
CA ALA A 37 5.36 1.49 -19.86
C ALA A 37 5.22 0.58 -21.09
N ILE A 38 4.80 -0.67 -20.89
CA ILE A 38 4.55 -1.61 -21.99
C ILE A 38 3.46 -1.09 -22.93
N ALA A 39 2.38 -0.54 -22.40
CA ALA A 39 1.29 -0.01 -23.21
C ALA A 39 1.74 1.19 -24.08
N VAL A 40 2.53 2.11 -23.50
CA VAL A 40 3.11 3.25 -24.24
C VAL A 40 4.06 2.77 -25.33
N ILE A 41 4.92 1.79 -25.03
CA ILE A 41 5.84 1.19 -26.00
C ILE A 41 5.06 0.53 -27.14
N ALA A 42 4.04 -0.27 -26.84
CA ALA A 42 3.22 -0.94 -27.85
C ALA A 42 2.53 0.07 -28.78
N LEU A 43 2.05 1.19 -28.25
CA LEU A 43 1.42 2.26 -29.04
C LEU A 43 2.41 2.95 -29.98
N ALA A 44 3.65 3.15 -29.52
CA ALA A 44 4.70 3.76 -30.32
C ALA A 44 5.06 2.90 -31.54
N PHE A 45 5.03 1.56 -31.39
CA PHE A 45 5.32 0.63 -32.49
C PHE A 45 4.13 0.38 -33.41
N SER A 46 2.90 0.47 -32.92
CA SER A 46 1.71 0.21 -33.74
C SER A 46 0.54 1.10 -33.34
N PRO A 47 0.27 2.18 -34.09
CA PRO A 47 -0.82 3.10 -33.80
C PRO A 47 -2.22 2.49 -34.03
N SER A 48 -2.32 1.29 -34.63
CA SER A 48 -3.59 0.56 -34.72
C SER A 48 -3.98 -0.13 -33.41
N LEU A 49 -3.04 -0.29 -32.46
CA LEU A 49 -3.30 -0.89 -31.14
C LEU A 49 -3.94 0.06 -30.12
N ARG A 50 -4.50 1.20 -30.56
CA ARG A 50 -5.10 2.23 -29.68
C ARG A 50 -6.08 1.68 -28.64
N LEU A 51 -6.99 0.79 -29.04
CA LEU A 51 -7.99 0.21 -28.14
C LEU A 51 -7.35 -0.71 -27.08
N PRO A 52 -6.55 -1.73 -27.45
CA PRO A 52 -5.81 -2.55 -26.48
C PRO A 52 -4.92 -1.74 -25.55
N VAL A 53 -4.21 -0.74 -26.09
CA VAL A 53 -3.35 0.16 -25.30
C VAL A 53 -4.19 0.98 -24.32
N LEU A 54 -5.33 1.52 -24.73
CA LEU A 54 -6.20 2.29 -23.84
C LEU A 54 -6.68 1.44 -22.66
N VAL A 55 -7.03 0.17 -22.91
CA VAL A 55 -7.38 -0.79 -21.85
C VAL A 55 -6.18 -1.05 -20.94
N GLY A 56 -4.98 -1.26 -21.50
CA GLY A 56 -3.75 -1.45 -20.73
C GLY A 56 -3.39 -0.25 -19.87
N VAL A 57 -3.53 0.96 -20.42
CA VAL A 57 -3.32 2.23 -19.70
C VAL A 57 -4.33 2.39 -18.57
N GLY A 58 -5.61 2.10 -18.83
CA GLY A 58 -6.66 2.12 -17.81
C GLY A 58 -6.38 1.14 -16.68
N ALA A 59 -6.04 -0.10 -17.00
CA ALA A 59 -5.68 -1.12 -16.00
C ALA A 59 -4.44 -0.70 -15.19
N GLY A 60 -3.39 -0.21 -15.86
CA GLY A 60 -2.19 0.30 -15.20
C GLY A 60 -2.48 1.46 -14.23
N ALA A 61 -3.31 2.41 -14.64
CA ALA A 61 -3.74 3.52 -13.80
C ALA A 61 -4.53 3.06 -12.57
N VAL A 62 -5.44 2.08 -12.73
CA VAL A 62 -6.17 1.49 -11.61
C VAL A 62 -5.23 0.83 -10.61
N LEU A 63 -4.25 0.04 -11.09
CA LEU A 63 -3.25 -0.59 -10.22
C LEU A 63 -2.41 0.44 -9.46
N LEU A 64 -1.98 1.52 -10.13
CA LEU A 64 -1.25 2.62 -9.51
C LEU A 64 -2.06 3.29 -8.40
N VAL A 65 -3.29 3.71 -8.70
CA VAL A 65 -4.18 4.36 -7.72
C VAL A 65 -4.45 3.42 -6.56
N HIS A 66 -4.78 2.16 -6.84
CA HIS A 66 -5.02 1.17 -5.80
C HIS A 66 -3.81 0.98 -4.89
N GLY A 67 -2.62 0.84 -5.48
CA GLY A 67 -1.37 0.69 -4.72
C GLY A 67 -1.02 1.92 -3.87
N ILE A 68 -1.23 3.13 -4.40
CA ILE A 68 -1.05 4.39 -3.65
C ILE A 68 -2.00 4.43 -2.46
N LEU A 69 -3.28 4.14 -2.67
CA LEU A 69 -4.28 4.17 -1.59
C LEU A 69 -3.93 3.19 -0.47
N ARG A 70 -3.49 1.97 -0.80
CA ARG A 70 -3.05 0.98 0.20
C ARG A 70 -1.83 1.47 0.97
N ARG A 71 -0.83 2.03 0.28
CA ARG A 71 0.37 2.57 0.92
C ARG A 71 0.06 3.75 1.84
N SER A 72 -0.84 4.65 1.42
CA SER A 72 -1.31 5.77 2.24
C SER A 72 -2.15 5.32 3.43
N ALA A 73 -2.95 4.26 3.29
CA ALA A 73 -3.68 3.66 4.41
C ALA A 73 -2.72 3.01 5.42
N ALA A 74 -1.73 2.27 4.94
CA ALA A 74 -0.68 1.67 5.77
C ALA A 74 0.11 2.74 6.53
N ALA A 75 0.54 3.83 5.88
CA ALA A 75 1.24 4.93 6.54
C ALA A 75 0.41 5.59 7.66
N ARG A 76 -0.90 5.77 7.43
CA ARG A 76 -1.81 6.29 8.46
C ARG A 76 -1.99 5.32 9.63
N ALA A 77 -2.07 4.03 9.35
CA ALA A 77 -2.15 2.99 10.38
C ALA A 77 -0.86 2.91 11.21
N ALA A 78 0.32 2.99 10.58
CA ALA A 78 1.61 3.06 11.27
C ALA A 78 1.67 4.27 12.21
N ALA A 79 1.28 5.46 11.73
CA ALA A 79 1.27 6.67 12.54
C ALA A 79 0.29 6.58 13.73
N ALA A 80 -0.85 5.89 13.57
CA ALA A 80 -1.77 5.64 14.67
C ALA A 80 -1.17 4.68 15.72
N LEU A 81 -0.49 3.62 15.29
CA LEU A 81 0.22 2.69 16.18
C LEU A 81 1.35 3.40 16.95
N ASP A 82 2.12 4.27 16.31
CA ASP A 82 3.16 5.07 16.99
C ASP A 82 2.59 5.96 18.09
N ARG A 83 1.42 6.57 17.85
CA ARG A 83 0.72 7.38 18.87
C ARG A 83 0.24 6.55 20.05
N LEU A 84 -0.27 5.34 19.80
CA LEU A 84 -0.68 4.42 20.87
C LEU A 84 0.50 3.95 21.71
N GLN A 85 1.67 3.74 21.09
CA GLN A 85 2.90 3.40 21.81
C GLN A 85 3.44 4.55 22.66
N SER A 86 3.25 5.78 22.19
CA SER A 86 3.78 6.99 22.83
C SER A 86 2.81 7.59 23.86
N ALA A 87 1.57 7.11 23.92
CA ALA A 87 0.59 7.56 24.90
C ALA A 87 1.03 7.08 26.30
N PRO A 88 1.18 7.98 27.29
CA PRO A 88 1.60 7.57 28.63
C PRO A 88 0.52 6.68 29.24
N ALA A 89 0.94 5.60 29.93
CA ALA A 89 0.11 4.61 30.61
C ALA A 89 -0.74 5.18 31.78
N SER A 90 -0.88 6.50 31.89
CA SER A 90 -1.42 7.22 33.05
C SER A 90 -2.89 7.64 32.94
N ALA A 91 -3.66 7.11 31.97
CA ALA A 91 -5.10 7.39 31.88
C ALA A 91 -6.00 6.42 32.68
N SER A 92 -5.44 5.40 33.35
CA SER A 92 -6.20 4.50 34.22
C SER A 92 -5.56 4.40 35.60
N ARG A 93 -5.92 5.35 36.47
CA ARG A 93 -5.85 5.17 37.92
C ARG A 93 -7.26 5.31 38.47
#